data_AF-A0A0R1Q2J9-F1
#
_entry.id   AF-A0A0R1Q2J9-F1
#
_cell.length_a   1.000
_cell.length_b   1.000
_cell.length_c   1.000
_cell.angle_alpha   90.00
_cell.angle_beta   90.00
_cell.angle_gamma   90.00
#
_symmetry.space_group_name_H-M   'P 1'
#
loop_
_entity.id
_entity.type
_entity.pdbx_description
1 polymer ?
#
loop_
_entity_poly.entity_id
_entity_poly.type
_entity_poly.pdbx_seq_one_letter_code
_entity_poly.pdbx_strand_id
1 'polypeptide(L)'
;MILTTNYDLLLEKVFPQYDSYIGQDSIKSNLNDFRIMKIHGSVNDPKSIVIDAADYNEFSVRQEYMVAKLLTYFVEYPIIFLGYSVSDDNIKKILNSVKKIMTSPKNVSIPKLENIFFVEWNDKQNPVLDSIPSEKIIDLGNGNGVKVNYIYLDEFKNLFTYISQNSIDVGVLKTVNKTIDNIIKSSSITNLEVDVASINYLKNPQMFLSLLQKPDMMLSLSTLKSANQLASEFPFTPTELAKKTHYSNWQLLYKDIDAISKKYSVDIRGTNNQFHASISGGINRYSKVALNLLLDHHNDESLAKYFVKSKQ
;
A
#
# COMPACT_ATOMS: atom_id res chain seq x y z
N MET A 1 -5.83 7.94 -1.54
CA MET A 1 -7.26 8.13 -1.86
C MET A 1 -7.44 9.20 -2.93
N ILE A 2 -8.38 9.01 -3.86
CA ILE A 2 -8.80 10.01 -4.85
C ILE A 2 -10.29 10.28 -4.63
N LEU A 3 -10.67 11.54 -4.47
CA LEU A 3 -12.06 11.98 -4.37
C LEU A 3 -12.41 12.75 -5.64
N THR A 4 -13.54 12.45 -6.27
CA THR A 4 -13.96 13.14 -7.50
C THR A 4 -15.46 13.37 -7.56
N THR A 5 -15.83 14.49 -8.17
CA THR A 5 -17.18 14.83 -8.60
C THR A 5 -17.42 14.50 -10.08
N ASN A 6 -16.41 13.94 -10.77
CA ASN A 6 -16.52 13.56 -12.17
C ASN A 6 -17.27 12.25 -12.33
N TYR A 7 -18.09 12.17 -13.38
CA TYR A 7 -18.94 11.00 -13.65
C TYR A 7 -18.22 9.92 -14.48
N ASP A 8 -17.22 10.29 -15.28
CA ASP A 8 -16.51 9.42 -16.24
C ASP A 8 -15.60 8.37 -15.58
N LEU A 9 -15.07 7.42 -16.36
CA LEU A 9 -14.25 6.30 -15.89
C LEU A 9 -12.73 6.49 -16.09
N LEU A 10 -12.26 7.71 -16.30
CA LEU A 10 -10.84 7.95 -16.63
C LEU A 10 -9.92 7.47 -15.49
N LEU A 11 -10.26 7.79 -14.24
CA LEU A 11 -9.45 7.45 -13.08
C LEU A 11 -9.36 5.93 -12.89
N GLU A 12 -10.45 5.21 -13.11
CA GLU A 12 -10.51 3.76 -13.01
C GLU A 12 -9.67 3.09 -14.10
N LYS A 13 -9.59 3.68 -15.30
CA LYS A 13 -8.73 3.21 -16.39
C LYS A 13 -7.25 3.47 -16.11
N VAL A 14 -6.92 4.64 -15.56
CA VAL A 14 -5.53 5.02 -15.25
C VAL A 14 -5.01 4.28 -14.01
N PHE A 15 -5.89 4.02 -13.04
CA PHE A 15 -5.57 3.37 -11.76
C PHE A 15 -6.37 2.08 -11.56
N PRO A 16 -6.16 1.03 -12.38
CA PRO A 16 -6.95 -0.21 -12.32
C PRO A 16 -6.79 -0.96 -11.00
N GLN A 17 -5.73 -0.66 -10.24
CA GLN A 17 -5.47 -1.26 -8.93
C GLN A 17 -6.26 -0.59 -7.79
N TYR A 18 -6.93 0.55 -8.02
CA TYR A 18 -7.71 1.24 -7.00
C TYR A 18 -9.12 0.67 -6.95
N ASP A 19 -9.68 0.54 -5.74
CA ASP A 19 -11.08 0.19 -5.61
C ASP A 19 -11.93 1.44 -5.88
N SER A 20 -12.85 1.36 -6.84
CA SER A 20 -13.76 2.47 -7.19
C SER A 20 -15.09 2.29 -6.48
N TYR A 21 -15.57 3.36 -5.85
CA TYR A 21 -16.84 3.39 -5.14
C TYR A 21 -17.70 4.54 -5.61
N ILE A 22 -18.96 4.24 -5.87
CA ILE A 22 -19.97 5.19 -6.32
C ILE A 22 -20.81 5.62 -5.12
N GLY A 23 -21.02 6.93 -4.98
CA GLY A 23 -21.80 7.49 -3.89
C GLY A 23 -21.12 7.34 -2.52
N GLN A 24 -21.94 7.34 -1.47
CA GLN A 24 -21.48 7.53 -0.09
C GLN A 24 -21.48 6.25 0.76
N ASP A 25 -21.95 5.11 0.25
CA ASP A 25 -22.08 3.86 1.04
C ASP A 25 -20.71 3.24 1.39
N SER A 26 -19.68 3.53 0.60
CA SER A 26 -18.30 3.10 0.83
C SER A 26 -17.62 3.73 2.05
N ILE A 27 -18.17 4.86 2.51
CA ILE A 27 -17.66 5.62 3.67
C ILE A 27 -17.82 4.80 4.96
N LYS A 28 -18.77 3.87 5.02
CA LYS A 28 -19.02 3.00 6.19
C LYS A 28 -17.99 1.87 6.35
N SER A 29 -17.16 1.63 5.35
CA SER A 29 -16.26 0.50 5.32
C SER A 29 -14.82 0.90 5.73
N ASN A 30 -14.18 0.11 6.60
CA ASN A 30 -12.77 0.25 7.01
C ASN A 30 -11.77 -0.11 5.86
N LEU A 31 -12.22 -0.05 4.60
CA LEU A 31 -11.58 -0.71 3.48
C LEU A 31 -10.51 0.15 2.82
N ASN A 32 -9.29 0.16 3.36
CA ASN A 32 -8.05 0.56 2.69
C ASN A 32 -7.95 2.05 2.21
N ASP A 33 -6.74 2.62 2.23
CA ASP A 33 -6.51 4.02 1.82
C ASP A 33 -6.40 4.22 0.28
N PHE A 34 -6.47 3.12 -0.47
CA PHE A 34 -6.28 3.07 -1.93
C PHE A 34 -7.60 2.96 -2.69
N ARG A 35 -8.40 4.03 -2.64
CA ARG A 35 -9.73 4.07 -3.26
C ARG A 35 -9.95 5.31 -4.12
N ILE A 36 -10.82 5.16 -5.13
CA ILE A 36 -11.44 6.24 -5.90
C ILE A 36 -12.88 6.38 -5.38
N MET A 37 -13.25 7.57 -4.94
CA MET A 37 -14.58 7.87 -4.44
C MET A 37 -15.28 8.88 -5.35
N LYS A 38 -16.38 8.45 -5.97
CA LYS A 38 -17.17 9.25 -6.91
C LYS A 38 -18.42 9.74 -6.23
N ILE A 39 -18.31 10.93 -5.62
CA ILE A 39 -19.31 11.42 -4.69
C ILE A 39 -20.56 11.95 -5.38
N HIS A 40 -20.47 12.37 -6.64
CA HIS A 40 -21.64 12.79 -7.43
C HIS A 40 -22.15 11.68 -8.35
N GLY A 41 -21.81 10.43 -8.08
CA GLY A 41 -22.22 9.29 -8.90
C GLY A 41 -21.27 9.00 -10.06
N SER A 42 -21.72 8.14 -10.97
CA SER A 42 -20.90 7.62 -12.06
C SER A 42 -21.74 7.27 -13.28
N VAL A 43 -21.14 7.35 -14.48
CA VAL A 43 -21.78 6.87 -15.72
C VAL A 43 -22.11 5.37 -15.70
N ASN A 44 -21.44 4.59 -14.84
CA ASN A 44 -21.76 3.17 -14.64
C ASN A 44 -23.02 2.93 -13.80
N ASP A 45 -23.47 3.92 -13.03
CA ASP A 45 -24.73 3.88 -12.31
C ASP A 45 -25.45 5.22 -12.45
N PRO A 46 -26.17 5.43 -13.57
CA PRO A 46 -26.81 6.72 -13.85
C PRO A 46 -27.79 7.20 -12.78
N LYS A 47 -28.37 6.29 -11.98
CA LYS A 47 -29.30 6.65 -10.89
C LYS A 47 -28.59 7.27 -9.69
N SER A 48 -27.28 7.12 -9.60
CA SER A 48 -26.45 7.72 -8.55
C SER A 48 -25.99 9.14 -8.86
N ILE A 49 -26.23 9.62 -10.09
CA ILE A 49 -25.74 10.92 -10.55
C ILE A 49 -26.45 12.04 -9.81
N VAL A 50 -25.66 12.97 -9.27
CA VAL A 50 -26.16 14.19 -8.62
C VAL A 50 -25.93 15.35 -9.56
N ILE A 51 -26.99 15.91 -10.14
CA ILE A 51 -26.88 16.99 -11.12
C ILE A 51 -27.87 18.12 -10.91
N ASP A 52 -29.09 17.82 -10.47
CA ASP A 52 -30.14 18.83 -10.30
C ASP A 52 -30.38 19.20 -8.83
N ALA A 53 -31.17 20.26 -8.61
CA ALA A 53 -31.42 20.76 -7.26
C ALA A 53 -32.12 19.74 -6.35
N ALA A 54 -32.95 18.84 -6.90
CA ALA A 54 -33.60 17.80 -6.12
C ALA A 54 -32.56 16.76 -5.67
N ASP A 55 -31.66 16.35 -6.57
CA ASP A 55 -30.54 15.47 -6.24
C ASP A 55 -29.67 16.07 -5.15
N TYR A 56 -29.32 17.36 -5.26
CA TYR A 56 -28.52 18.06 -4.25
C TYR A 56 -29.22 18.10 -2.88
N ASN A 57 -30.55 18.29 -2.85
CA ASN A 57 -31.31 18.26 -1.60
C ASN A 57 -31.28 16.87 -0.95
N GLU A 58 -31.48 15.81 -1.72
CA GLU A 58 -31.38 14.43 -1.22
C GLU A 58 -29.94 14.09 -0.78
N PHE A 59 -28.95 14.59 -1.52
CA PHE A 59 -27.53 14.40 -1.26
C PHE A 59 -27.06 15.13 0.02
N SER A 60 -27.60 16.32 0.29
CA SER A 60 -27.18 17.19 1.39
C SER A 60 -27.20 16.51 2.76
N VAL A 61 -28.23 15.69 3.04
CA VAL A 61 -28.38 14.97 4.31
C VAL A 61 -27.27 13.96 4.53
N ARG A 62 -26.79 13.32 3.46
CA ARG A 62 -25.69 12.34 3.55
C ARG A 62 -24.31 13.01 3.50
N GLN A 63 -24.22 14.17 2.81
CA GLN A 63 -23.00 14.96 2.66
C GLN A 63 -22.36 15.35 4.01
N GLU A 64 -23.14 15.65 5.04
CA GLU A 64 -22.62 16.03 6.37
C GLU A 64 -21.73 14.94 6.99
N TYR A 65 -22.15 13.67 6.89
CA TYR A 65 -21.38 12.54 7.40
C TYR A 65 -20.07 12.36 6.62
N MET A 66 -20.13 12.48 5.29
CA MET A 66 -18.95 12.42 4.44
C MET A 66 -17.97 13.54 4.77
N VAL A 67 -18.45 14.78 4.90
CA VAL A 67 -17.63 15.94 5.27
C VAL A 67 -16.97 15.73 6.64
N ALA A 68 -17.71 15.22 7.63
CA ALA A 68 -17.16 14.94 8.95
C ALA A 68 -16.05 13.89 8.91
N LYS A 69 -16.20 12.82 8.10
CA LYS A 69 -15.14 11.81 7.94
C LYS A 69 -13.96 12.32 7.11
N LEU A 70 -14.21 13.15 6.09
CA LEU A 70 -13.14 13.78 5.33
C LEU A 70 -12.34 14.76 6.18
N LEU A 71 -12.97 15.43 7.15
CA LEU A 71 -12.31 16.40 8.03
C LEU A 71 -11.04 15.83 8.69
N THR A 72 -11.05 14.55 9.10
CA THR A 72 -9.86 13.91 9.69
C THR A 72 -8.73 13.83 8.67
N TYR A 73 -9.04 13.47 7.42
CA TYR A 73 -8.06 13.46 6.34
C TYR A 73 -7.46 14.85 6.07
N PHE A 74 -8.28 15.90 6.16
CA PHE A 74 -7.82 17.29 6.01
C PHE A 74 -6.89 17.77 7.13
N VAL A 75 -6.84 17.08 8.27
CA VAL A 75 -5.92 17.38 9.36
C VAL A 75 -4.67 16.49 9.28
N GLU A 76 -4.84 15.23 8.88
CA GLU A 76 -3.81 14.19 8.98
C GLU A 76 -2.93 14.06 7.73
N TYR A 77 -3.47 14.34 6.54
CA TYR A 77 -2.79 14.08 5.27
C TYR A 77 -2.63 15.34 4.41
N PRO A 78 -1.60 15.38 3.53
CA PRO A 78 -1.54 16.36 2.47
C PRO A 78 -2.69 16.18 1.47
N ILE A 79 -3.35 17.28 1.11
CA ILE A 79 -4.47 17.29 0.15
C ILE A 79 -4.11 18.19 -1.02
N ILE A 80 -4.28 17.66 -2.23
CA ILE A 80 -4.08 18.38 -3.48
C ILE A 80 -5.42 18.51 -4.19
N PHE A 81 -5.87 19.75 -4.38
CA PHE A 81 -7.04 20.09 -5.17
C PHE A 81 -6.64 20.29 -6.63
N LEU A 82 -7.20 19.48 -7.52
CA LEU A 82 -7.01 19.55 -8.98
C LEU A 82 -8.34 19.85 -9.66
N GLY A 83 -8.38 20.90 -10.49
CA GLY A 83 -9.59 21.26 -11.24
C GLY A 83 -10.77 21.71 -10.37
N TYR A 84 -10.48 22.21 -9.17
CA TYR A 84 -11.49 22.60 -8.19
C TYR A 84 -11.36 24.08 -7.83
N SER A 85 -12.49 24.78 -7.80
CA SER A 85 -12.51 26.21 -7.49
C SER A 85 -12.47 26.45 -5.97
N VAL A 86 -11.56 27.32 -5.54
CA VAL A 86 -11.48 27.84 -4.17
C VAL A 86 -12.78 28.56 -3.75
N SER A 87 -13.56 29.03 -4.71
CA SER A 87 -14.79 29.79 -4.46
C SER A 87 -15.97 28.93 -4.01
N ASP A 88 -15.87 27.60 -4.11
CA ASP A 88 -16.91 26.66 -3.70
C ASP A 88 -17.23 26.75 -2.19
N ASP A 89 -18.51 26.83 -1.87
CA ASP A 89 -18.97 27.03 -0.48
C ASP A 89 -18.77 25.79 0.40
N ASN A 90 -18.81 24.58 -0.16
CA ASN A 90 -18.51 23.36 0.60
C ASN A 90 -17.03 23.32 0.99
N ILE A 91 -16.14 23.71 0.08
CA ILE A 91 -14.70 23.82 0.39
C ILE A 91 -14.44 24.90 1.43
N LYS A 92 -15.03 26.08 1.31
CA LYS A 92 -14.91 27.12 2.34
C LYS A 92 -15.38 26.63 3.71
N LYS A 93 -16.51 25.90 3.79
CA LYS A 93 -16.99 25.30 5.03
C LYS A 93 -15.98 24.30 5.62
N ILE A 94 -15.40 23.43 4.78
CA ILE A 94 -14.38 22.46 5.21
C ILE A 94 -13.14 23.18 5.72
N LEU A 95 -12.58 24.13 4.95
CA LEU A 95 -11.40 24.90 5.33
C LEU A 95 -11.60 25.67 6.64
N ASN A 96 -12.80 26.23 6.86
CA ASN A 96 -13.14 26.88 8.12
C ASN A 96 -13.14 25.90 9.31
N SER A 97 -13.67 24.69 9.12
CA SER A 97 -13.67 23.64 10.14
C SER A 97 -12.24 23.16 10.45
N VAL A 98 -11.41 22.96 9.43
CA VAL A 98 -10.00 22.57 9.57
C VAL A 98 -9.21 23.66 10.29
N LYS A 99 -9.39 24.93 9.90
CA LYS A 99 -8.81 26.09 10.59
C LYS A 99 -9.15 26.05 12.09
N LYS A 100 -10.42 25.88 12.46
CA LYS A 100 -10.83 25.84 13.88
C LYS A 100 -10.13 24.72 14.67
N ILE A 101 -9.84 23.59 14.05
CA ILE A 101 -9.13 22.46 14.68
C ILE A 101 -7.63 22.75 14.81
N MET A 102 -7.03 23.27 13.75
CA MET A 102 -5.57 23.43 13.66
C MET A 102 -5.06 24.73 14.29
N THR A 103 -5.93 25.69 14.59
CA THR A 103 -5.52 26.95 15.22
C THR A 103 -6.12 27.20 16.59
N SER A 104 -5.24 27.58 17.52
CA SER A 104 -5.63 28.09 18.83
C SER A 104 -6.35 29.44 18.71
N PRO A 105 -7.39 29.69 19.53
CA PRO A 105 -8.17 30.94 19.50
C PRO A 105 -7.39 32.22 19.83
N LYS A 106 -6.11 32.12 20.19
CA LYS A 106 -5.23 33.24 20.58
C LYS A 106 -4.43 33.85 19.41
N ASN A 107 -4.55 33.31 18.19
CA ASN A 107 -3.78 33.79 17.04
C ASN A 107 -4.43 35.03 16.41
N VAL A 108 -3.69 36.14 16.39
CA VAL A 108 -4.10 37.43 15.80
C VAL A 108 -3.89 37.46 14.27
N SER A 109 -3.10 36.53 13.72
CA SER A 109 -2.78 36.43 12.29
C SER A 109 -3.67 35.41 11.56
N ILE A 110 -3.83 35.61 10.25
CA ILE A 110 -4.49 34.64 9.36
C ILE A 110 -3.64 33.35 9.34
N PRO A 111 -4.18 32.21 9.79
CA PRO A 111 -3.41 30.98 9.88
C PRO A 111 -3.17 30.36 8.52
N LYS A 112 -2.10 29.57 8.44
CA LYS A 112 -1.75 28.79 7.25
C LYS A 112 -2.02 27.30 7.46
N LEU A 113 -2.65 26.68 6.48
CA LEU A 113 -2.86 25.24 6.40
C LEU A 113 -1.77 24.64 5.50
N GLU A 114 -0.67 24.23 6.11
CA GLU A 114 0.55 23.76 5.42
C GLU A 114 0.33 22.49 4.58
N ASN A 115 -0.69 21.69 4.90
CA ASN A 115 -0.98 20.43 4.23
C ASN A 115 -1.99 20.57 3.07
N ILE A 116 -2.48 21.77 2.77
CA ILE A 116 -3.46 22.00 1.71
C ILE A 116 -2.80 22.70 0.51
N PHE A 117 -2.97 22.09 -0.67
CA PHE A 117 -2.42 22.55 -1.93
C PHE A 117 -3.54 22.71 -2.95
N PHE A 118 -3.63 23.88 -3.57
CA PHE A 118 -4.49 24.11 -4.72
C PHE A 118 -3.65 24.23 -5.98
N VAL A 119 -4.08 23.57 -7.05
CA VAL A 119 -3.42 23.64 -8.35
C VAL A 119 -4.32 24.37 -9.33
N GLU A 120 -3.82 25.45 -9.91
CA GLU A 120 -4.53 26.25 -10.91
C GLU A 120 -3.73 26.30 -12.21
N TRP A 121 -4.44 26.14 -13.33
CA TRP A 121 -3.84 26.33 -14.65
C TRP A 121 -3.56 27.81 -14.89
N ASN A 122 -2.34 28.13 -15.31
CA ASN A 122 -1.94 29.47 -15.68
C ASN A 122 -1.59 29.52 -17.17
N ASP A 123 -2.52 30.03 -17.98
CA ASP A 123 -2.41 30.06 -19.44
C ASP A 123 -1.52 31.20 -19.98
N LYS A 124 -0.55 31.70 -19.20
CA LYS A 124 0.17 32.94 -19.54
C LYS A 124 1.54 32.70 -20.14
N GLN A 125 1.68 33.12 -21.40
CA GLN A 125 2.91 33.39 -22.17
C GLN A 125 3.89 34.40 -21.53
N ASN A 126 3.77 34.71 -20.23
CA ASN A 126 4.70 35.54 -19.45
C ASN A 126 4.52 35.22 -17.95
N PRO A 127 5.23 34.22 -17.41
CA PRO A 127 5.28 34.01 -15.98
C PRO A 127 6.26 35.02 -15.39
N VAL A 128 5.79 36.01 -14.63
CA VAL A 128 6.67 36.70 -13.69
C VAL A 128 6.81 35.76 -12.48
N LEU A 129 7.75 34.81 -12.61
CA LEU A 129 8.05 33.74 -11.65
C LEU A 129 8.22 34.27 -10.21
N ASP A 130 8.70 35.51 -10.07
CA ASP A 130 8.97 36.17 -8.78
C ASP A 130 7.74 36.81 -8.10
N SER A 131 6.57 36.82 -8.75
CA SER A 131 5.40 37.57 -8.26
C SER A 131 4.16 36.72 -8.00
N ILE A 132 4.25 35.41 -8.22
CA ILE A 132 3.16 34.48 -7.94
C ILE A 132 3.42 33.90 -6.55
N PRO A 133 2.74 34.37 -5.49
CA PRO A 133 2.96 33.83 -4.16
C PRO A 133 2.56 32.35 -4.17
N SER A 134 3.43 31.51 -3.59
CA SER A 134 3.17 30.09 -3.29
C SER A 134 2.05 29.91 -2.27
N GLU A 135 1.48 31.01 -1.78
CA GLU A 135 0.43 31.06 -0.79
C GLU A 135 -0.72 31.97 -1.27
N LYS A 136 -1.96 31.52 -1.11
CA LYS A 136 -3.15 32.32 -1.39
C LYS A 136 -3.99 32.43 -0.13
N ILE A 137 -4.48 33.63 0.17
CA ILE A 137 -5.48 33.83 1.22
C ILE A 137 -6.86 33.48 0.63
N ILE A 138 -7.50 32.48 1.23
CA ILE A 138 -8.89 32.14 0.97
C ILE A 138 -9.75 32.88 1.96
N ASP A 139 -10.68 33.71 1.46
CA ASP A 139 -11.71 34.33 2.27
C ASP A 139 -12.80 33.30 2.62
N LEU A 140 -13.01 33.11 3.92
CA LEU A 140 -14.02 32.21 4.49
C LEU A 140 -15.28 32.99 4.93
N GLY A 141 -15.33 34.30 4.68
CA GLY A 141 -16.42 35.20 5.04
C GLY A 141 -16.25 35.82 6.43
N ASN A 142 -16.98 36.92 6.68
CA ASN A 142 -16.99 37.65 7.96
C ASN A 142 -15.60 38.09 8.45
N GLY A 143 -14.73 38.54 7.53
CA GLY A 143 -13.38 38.99 7.85
C GLY A 143 -12.41 37.87 8.27
N ASN A 144 -12.80 36.60 8.09
CA ASN A 144 -11.97 35.45 8.41
C ASN A 144 -11.35 34.85 7.15
N GLY A 145 -10.03 34.80 7.10
CA GLY A 145 -9.29 34.11 6.03
C GLY A 145 -8.53 32.88 6.52
N VAL A 146 -7.98 32.14 5.57
CA VAL A 146 -6.95 31.12 5.78
C VAL A 146 -5.94 31.16 4.63
N LYS A 147 -4.66 30.98 4.92
CA LYS A 147 -3.61 30.81 3.89
C LYS A 147 -3.48 29.33 3.53
N VAL A 148 -3.35 29.03 2.25
CA VAL A 148 -3.09 27.68 1.74
C VAL A 148 -1.97 27.74 0.72
N ASN A 149 -1.32 26.59 0.46
CA ASN A 149 -0.36 26.50 -0.62
C ASN A 149 -1.09 26.56 -1.97
N TYR A 150 -0.50 27.29 -2.91
CA TYR A 150 -1.06 27.52 -4.23
C TYR A 150 0.01 27.29 -5.30
N ILE A 151 -0.30 26.40 -6.24
CA ILE A 151 0.61 25.96 -7.30
C ILE A 151 -0.01 26.40 -8.62
N TYR A 152 0.72 27.23 -9.35
CA TYR A 152 0.36 27.60 -10.71
C TYR A 152 1.20 26.78 -11.68
N LEU A 153 0.57 26.22 -12.70
CA LEU A 153 1.25 25.45 -13.74
C LEU A 153 0.65 25.70 -15.11
N ASP A 154 1.48 25.54 -16.13
CA ASP A 154 1.17 25.48 -17.55
C ASP A 154 1.40 24.07 -18.13
N GLU A 155 1.90 23.14 -17.30
CA GLU A 155 2.08 21.73 -17.64
C GLU A 155 1.95 20.85 -16.39
N PHE A 156 1.13 19.80 -16.46
CA PHE A 156 0.94 18.85 -15.35
C PHE A 156 2.08 17.83 -15.19
N LYS A 157 2.93 17.67 -16.21
CA LYS A 157 4.01 16.68 -16.22
C LYS A 157 4.96 16.84 -15.03
N ASN A 158 5.36 18.07 -14.74
CA ASN A 158 6.27 18.36 -13.62
C ASN A 158 5.61 17.99 -12.29
N LEU A 159 4.36 18.40 -12.07
CA LEU A 159 3.59 18.05 -10.87
C LEU A 159 3.53 16.53 -10.67
N PHE A 160 3.12 15.78 -11.70
CA PHE A 160 3.03 14.32 -11.59
C PHE A 160 4.39 13.66 -11.40
N THR A 161 5.45 14.18 -12.02
CA THR A 161 6.82 13.69 -11.82
C THR A 161 7.22 13.85 -10.35
N TYR A 162 7.03 15.03 -9.75
CA TYR A 162 7.33 15.26 -8.34
C TYR A 162 6.51 14.36 -7.40
N ILE A 163 5.22 14.18 -7.68
CA ILE A 163 4.36 13.29 -6.87
C ILE A 163 4.83 11.83 -6.97
N SER A 164 5.32 11.39 -8.13
CA SER A 164 5.75 9.99 -8.37
C SER A 164 7.12 9.63 -7.79
N GLN A 165 7.99 10.60 -7.49
CA GLN A 165 9.42 10.37 -7.17
C GLN A 165 9.67 9.44 -5.97
N ASN A 166 8.69 9.26 -5.09
CA ASN A 166 8.77 8.35 -3.95
C ASN A 166 7.48 7.51 -3.78
N SER A 167 6.72 7.30 -4.85
CA SER A 167 5.48 6.52 -4.77
C SER A 167 5.77 5.03 -4.69
N ILE A 168 5.11 4.34 -3.75
CA ILE A 168 5.10 2.87 -3.66
C ILE A 168 3.94 2.35 -4.51
N ASP A 169 4.16 1.24 -5.22
CA ASP A 169 3.10 0.58 -5.98
C ASP A 169 1.93 0.15 -5.07
N VAL A 170 0.72 0.51 -5.48
CA VAL A 170 -0.49 0.25 -4.70
C VAL A 170 -0.81 -1.23 -4.59
N GLY A 171 -0.46 -2.05 -5.59
CA GLY A 171 -0.59 -3.50 -5.53
C GLY A 171 0.26 -4.11 -4.43
N VAL A 172 1.48 -3.61 -4.26
CA VAL A 172 2.36 -4.00 -3.14
C VAL A 172 1.71 -3.66 -1.81
N LEU A 173 1.20 -2.43 -1.64
CA LEU A 173 0.55 -2.00 -0.39
C LEU A 173 -0.73 -2.80 -0.10
N LYS A 174 -1.54 -3.11 -1.13
CA LYS A 174 -2.71 -4.00 -0.99
C LYS A 174 -2.31 -5.41 -0.57
N THR A 175 -1.20 -5.92 -1.09
CA THR A 175 -0.70 -7.25 -0.72
C THR A 175 -0.24 -7.28 0.73
N VAL A 176 0.44 -6.23 1.19
CA VAL A 176 0.81 -6.05 2.60
C VAL A 176 -0.43 -5.99 3.49
N ASN A 177 -1.43 -5.15 3.17
CA ASN A 177 -2.66 -5.04 3.96
C ASN A 177 -3.38 -6.39 4.06
N LYS A 178 -3.54 -7.11 2.94
CA LYS A 178 -4.14 -8.44 2.94
C LYS A 178 -3.37 -9.44 3.80
N THR A 179 -2.04 -9.35 3.78
CA THR A 179 -1.18 -10.21 4.61
C THR A 179 -1.41 -9.94 6.10
N ILE A 180 -1.44 -8.66 6.50
CA ILE A 180 -1.72 -8.24 7.88
C ILE A 180 -3.13 -8.68 8.30
N ASP A 181 -4.14 -8.45 7.46
CA ASP A 181 -5.53 -8.85 7.74
C ASP A 181 -5.64 -10.36 7.93
N ASN A 182 -4.95 -11.15 7.10
CA ASN A 182 -4.93 -12.60 7.21
C ASN A 182 -4.27 -13.05 8.52
N ILE A 183 -3.17 -12.41 8.94
CA ILE A 183 -2.50 -12.65 10.23
C ILE A 183 -3.44 -12.35 11.40
N ILE A 184 -4.13 -11.21 11.38
CA ILE A 184 -5.06 -10.82 12.44
C ILE A 184 -6.23 -11.81 12.50
N LYS A 185 -6.82 -12.17 11.36
CA LYS A 185 -7.93 -13.12 11.28
C LYS A 185 -7.54 -14.51 11.75
N SER A 186 -6.36 -15.02 11.38
CA SER A 186 -5.88 -16.32 11.85
C SER A 186 -5.57 -16.33 13.34
N SER A 187 -5.12 -15.22 13.92
CA SER A 187 -4.93 -15.10 15.38
C SER A 187 -6.25 -15.08 16.16
N SER A 188 -7.35 -14.67 15.51
CA SER A 188 -8.68 -14.52 16.14
C SER A 188 -9.56 -15.77 16.03
N ILE A 189 -9.22 -16.70 15.13
CA ILE A 189 -9.99 -17.92 14.85
C ILE A 189 -9.18 -19.13 15.33
N THR A 190 -9.32 -19.47 16.63
CA THR A 190 -8.94 -20.75 17.28
C THR A 190 -7.50 -21.27 17.12
N ASN A 191 -6.71 -21.29 18.21
CA ASN A 191 -5.55 -22.18 18.49
C ASN A 191 -4.61 -22.55 17.31
N LEU A 192 -4.45 -21.66 16.34
CA LEU A 192 -3.47 -21.76 15.27
C LEU A 192 -2.57 -20.55 15.43
N GLU A 193 -1.45 -20.78 16.13
CA GLU A 193 -0.41 -19.78 16.32
C GLU A 193 0.13 -19.35 14.95
N VAL A 194 -0.24 -18.14 14.59
CA VAL A 194 0.25 -17.45 13.41
C VAL A 194 1.75 -17.28 13.54
N ASP A 195 2.49 -17.69 12.52
CA ASP A 195 3.95 -17.69 12.50
C ASP A 195 4.49 -16.27 12.78
N VAL A 196 4.92 -16.03 14.03
CA VAL A 196 5.46 -14.76 14.53
C VAL A 196 6.74 -14.37 13.77
N ALA A 197 7.35 -15.30 13.02
CA ALA A 197 8.47 -15.04 12.14
C ALA A 197 8.14 -14.00 11.07
N SER A 198 6.92 -13.95 10.54
CA SER A 198 6.47 -12.93 9.57
C SER A 198 6.26 -11.55 10.21
N ILE A 199 5.99 -11.51 11.51
CA ILE A 199 5.67 -10.27 12.25
C ILE A 199 6.95 -9.54 12.69
N ASN A 200 8.05 -10.24 12.99
CA ASN A 200 9.29 -9.59 13.41
C ASN A 200 9.93 -8.74 12.30
N TYR A 201 9.74 -9.07 11.02
CA TYR A 201 10.17 -8.22 9.90
C TYR A 201 9.34 -6.93 9.78
N LEU A 202 8.09 -6.94 10.24
CA LEU A 202 7.17 -5.78 10.21
C LEU A 202 7.34 -4.85 11.42
N LYS A 203 8.03 -5.30 12.48
CA LYS A 203 8.27 -4.48 13.69
C LYS A 203 9.30 -3.37 13.51
N ASN A 204 10.12 -3.43 12.45
CA ASN A 204 11.08 -2.39 12.13
C ASN A 204 10.64 -1.64 10.86
N PRO A 205 10.03 -0.45 10.99
CA PRO A 205 9.53 0.33 9.86
C PRO A 205 10.60 0.60 8.79
N GLN A 206 11.85 0.83 9.17
CA GLN A 206 12.93 1.12 8.22
C GLN A 206 13.39 -0.12 7.46
N MET A 207 13.45 -1.27 8.15
CA MET A 207 13.79 -2.54 7.51
C MET A 207 12.68 -2.96 6.55
N PHE A 208 11.41 -2.80 6.95
CA PHE A 208 10.24 -3.04 6.11
C PHE A 208 10.23 -2.14 4.86
N LEU A 209 10.50 -0.84 5.00
CA LEU A 209 10.62 0.09 3.87
C LEU A 209 11.78 -0.28 2.92
N SER A 210 12.93 -0.70 3.45
CA SER A 210 14.06 -1.16 2.63
C SER A 210 13.78 -2.45 1.86
N LEU A 211 12.84 -3.26 2.37
CA LEU A 211 12.40 -4.51 1.74
C LEU A 211 11.37 -4.23 0.64
N LEU A 212 10.47 -3.25 0.80
CA LEU A 212 9.52 -2.79 -0.23
C LEU A 212 10.18 -2.18 -1.46
N GLN A 213 11.40 -1.67 -1.32
CA GLN A 213 12.17 -1.07 -2.40
C GLN A 213 12.95 -2.11 -3.24
N LYS A 214 12.95 -3.40 -2.85
CA LYS A 214 13.68 -4.45 -3.57
C LYS A 214 12.74 -5.19 -4.55
N PRO A 215 13.09 -5.27 -5.84
CA PRO A 215 12.26 -5.93 -6.86
C PRO A 215 11.98 -7.42 -6.55
N ASP A 216 12.94 -8.11 -5.91
CA ASP A 216 12.80 -9.52 -5.51
C ASP A 216 11.69 -9.77 -4.47
N MET A 217 11.27 -8.73 -3.73
CA MET A 217 10.21 -8.88 -2.74
C MET A 217 8.83 -8.99 -3.39
N MET A 218 8.59 -8.38 -4.56
CA MET A 218 7.31 -8.49 -5.25
C MET A 218 7.00 -9.95 -5.63
N LEU A 219 8.04 -10.68 -6.07
CA LEU A 219 8.00 -12.14 -6.25
C LEU A 219 7.74 -12.85 -4.91
N SER A 220 8.46 -12.50 -3.85
CA SER A 220 8.31 -13.11 -2.52
C SER A 220 6.91 -12.91 -1.88
N LEU A 221 6.32 -11.71 -1.97
CA LEU A 221 4.96 -11.42 -1.50
C LEU A 221 3.87 -12.05 -2.37
N SER A 222 4.09 -12.14 -3.69
CA SER A 222 3.21 -12.91 -4.56
C SER A 222 3.23 -14.41 -4.22
N THR A 223 4.34 -14.88 -3.61
CA THR A 223 4.51 -16.23 -3.08
C THR A 223 4.19 -16.38 -1.59
N LEU A 224 3.62 -15.36 -0.91
CA LEU A 224 3.01 -15.52 0.42
C LEU A 224 1.71 -16.32 0.29
N LYS A 225 1.91 -17.58 -0.04
CA LYS A 225 0.92 -18.63 -0.16
C LYS A 225 0.47 -19.01 1.26
N SER A 226 -0.78 -19.43 1.40
CA SER A 226 -1.31 -19.89 2.70
C SER A 226 -0.42 -20.99 3.28
N ALA A 227 -0.36 -21.12 4.62
CA ALA A 227 0.44 -22.15 5.28
C ALA A 227 0.19 -23.58 4.72
N ASN A 228 -1.02 -23.84 4.24
CA ASN A 228 -1.42 -25.09 3.58
C ASN A 228 -0.74 -25.30 2.21
N GLN A 229 -0.50 -24.24 1.44
CA GLN A 229 0.22 -24.32 0.17
C GLN A 229 1.74 -24.47 0.39
N LEU A 230 2.31 -23.80 1.39
CA LEU A 230 3.73 -23.92 1.73
C LEU A 230 4.09 -25.35 2.16
N ALA A 231 3.23 -26.01 2.96
CA ALA A 231 3.41 -27.39 3.37
C ALA A 231 3.37 -28.40 2.18
N SER A 232 2.74 -28.02 1.06
CA SER A 232 2.71 -28.84 -0.16
C SER A 232 4.03 -28.74 -0.95
N GLU A 233 4.66 -27.56 -0.95
CA GLU A 233 5.93 -27.30 -1.63
C GLU A 233 7.15 -27.80 -0.84
N PHE A 234 7.05 -27.82 0.49
CA PHE A 234 8.07 -28.33 1.42
C PHE A 234 7.54 -29.56 2.19
N PRO A 235 7.33 -30.70 1.51
CA PRO A 235 6.60 -31.82 2.08
C PRO A 235 7.38 -32.61 3.13
N PHE A 236 8.71 -32.44 3.24
CA PHE A 236 9.55 -33.33 4.03
C PHE A 236 10.03 -32.68 5.33
N THR A 237 9.80 -33.32 6.47
CA THR A 237 10.53 -33.04 7.72
C THR A 237 11.98 -33.53 7.62
N PRO A 238 12.91 -33.16 8.53
CA PRO A 238 14.30 -33.60 8.46
C PRO A 238 14.42 -35.12 8.58
N THR A 239 13.55 -35.72 9.40
CA THR A 239 13.48 -37.17 9.59
C THR A 239 12.96 -37.89 8.34
N GLU A 240 11.96 -37.35 7.66
CA GLU A 240 11.45 -37.93 6.40
C GLU A 240 12.44 -37.76 5.25
N LEU A 241 13.11 -36.61 5.19
CA LEU A 241 14.16 -36.36 4.22
C LEU A 241 15.29 -37.38 4.40
N ALA A 242 15.80 -37.52 5.63
CA ALA A 242 16.85 -38.49 5.95
C ALA A 242 16.49 -39.92 5.52
N LYS A 243 15.25 -40.37 5.81
CA LYS A 243 14.77 -41.69 5.37
C LYS A 243 14.75 -41.84 3.86
N LYS A 244 14.28 -40.82 3.14
CA LYS A 244 14.20 -40.83 1.67
C LYS A 244 15.55 -40.74 0.98
N THR A 245 16.55 -40.18 1.65
CA THR A 245 17.92 -40.05 1.14
C THR A 245 18.86 -41.12 1.69
N HIS A 246 18.33 -42.19 2.29
CA HIS A 246 19.08 -43.34 2.83
C HIS A 246 20.01 -43.04 4.02
N TYR A 247 19.80 -41.92 4.74
CA TYR A 247 20.47 -41.66 6.01
C TYR A 247 19.75 -42.35 7.16
N SER A 248 20.52 -42.84 8.14
CA SER A 248 19.97 -43.49 9.34
C SER A 248 19.31 -42.50 10.32
N ASN A 249 19.72 -41.23 10.31
CA ASN A 249 19.11 -40.17 11.11
C ASN A 249 19.34 -38.78 10.49
N TRP A 250 18.60 -37.79 10.98
CA TRP A 250 18.68 -36.40 10.50
C TRP A 250 19.99 -35.69 10.87
N GLN A 251 20.76 -36.18 11.85
CA GLN A 251 22.04 -35.57 12.26
C GLN A 251 23.13 -35.85 11.22
N LEU A 252 23.18 -37.07 10.67
CA LEU A 252 24.10 -37.42 9.58
C LEU A 252 23.74 -36.67 8.30
N LEU A 253 22.45 -36.57 7.99
CA LEU A 253 21.93 -35.73 6.92
C LEU A 253 22.45 -34.29 7.05
N TYR A 254 22.38 -33.69 8.25
CA TYR A 254 22.84 -32.31 8.46
C TYR A 254 24.34 -32.15 8.26
N LYS A 255 25.15 -33.16 8.59
CA LYS A 255 26.59 -33.13 8.34
C LYS A 255 26.91 -32.96 6.86
N ASP A 256 26.20 -33.68 6.00
CA ASP A 256 26.43 -33.60 4.55
C ASP A 256 25.81 -32.32 3.95
N ILE A 257 24.66 -31.88 4.45
CA ILE A 257 24.12 -30.56 4.10
C ILE A 257 25.11 -29.44 4.45
N ASP A 258 25.73 -29.48 5.64
CA ASP A 258 26.69 -28.46 6.09
C ASP A 258 27.97 -28.53 5.23
N ALA A 259 28.42 -29.72 4.83
CA ALA A 259 29.55 -29.92 3.93
C ALA A 259 29.28 -29.36 2.52
N ILE A 260 28.10 -29.62 1.95
CA ILE A 260 27.67 -29.07 0.65
C ILE A 260 27.56 -27.54 0.77
N SER A 261 26.94 -27.03 1.84
CA SER A 261 26.76 -25.60 2.10
C SER A 261 28.11 -24.88 2.10
N LYS A 262 29.13 -25.45 2.76
CA LYS A 262 30.49 -24.93 2.77
C LYS A 262 31.16 -24.98 1.40
N LYS A 263 31.02 -26.10 0.68
CA LYS A 263 31.62 -26.30 -0.65
C LYS A 263 31.08 -25.31 -1.70
N TYR A 264 29.79 -25.03 -1.67
CA TYR A 264 29.12 -24.15 -2.65
C TYR A 264 28.89 -22.72 -2.14
N SER A 265 29.26 -22.41 -0.88
CA SER A 265 29.01 -21.11 -0.24
C SER A 265 27.54 -20.68 -0.31
N VAL A 266 26.64 -21.64 -0.05
CA VAL A 266 25.18 -21.44 0.00
C VAL A 266 24.66 -21.93 1.34
N ASP A 267 23.76 -21.17 1.97
CA ASP A 267 23.09 -21.61 3.19
C ASP A 267 21.85 -22.45 2.83
N ILE A 268 22.01 -23.77 2.79
CA ILE A 268 20.92 -24.70 2.46
C ILE A 268 19.89 -24.78 3.61
N ARG A 269 20.34 -24.62 4.86
CA ARG A 269 19.50 -24.72 6.08
C ARG A 269 18.90 -23.38 6.49
N GLY A 270 19.33 -22.29 5.85
CA GLY A 270 18.67 -21.00 5.92
C GLY A 270 17.18 -21.14 5.60
N THR A 271 16.33 -20.37 6.27
CA THR A 271 14.89 -20.39 5.96
C THR A 271 14.61 -19.57 4.71
N ASN A 272 13.51 -19.89 4.02
CA ASN A 272 13.00 -19.17 2.85
C ASN A 272 13.94 -19.24 1.64
N ASN A 273 14.46 -20.43 1.37
CA ASN A 273 15.21 -20.70 0.14
C ASN A 273 14.57 -21.87 -0.63
N GLN A 274 15.09 -22.17 -1.82
CA GLN A 274 14.56 -23.24 -2.68
C GLN A 274 14.67 -24.66 -2.07
N PHE A 275 15.50 -24.85 -1.05
CA PHE A 275 15.75 -26.12 -0.39
C PHE A 275 14.96 -26.27 0.92
N HIS A 276 14.83 -25.21 1.70
CA HIS A 276 14.39 -25.25 3.09
C HIS A 276 13.49 -24.06 3.47
N ALA A 277 12.47 -24.37 4.27
CA ALA A 277 11.61 -23.41 4.94
C ALA A 277 11.32 -23.89 6.36
N SER A 278 11.39 -22.97 7.33
CA SER A 278 10.87 -23.22 8.68
C SER A 278 9.37 -22.92 8.71
N ILE A 279 8.58 -23.85 9.25
CA ILE A 279 7.13 -23.70 9.46
C ILE A 279 6.85 -23.58 10.97
N SER A 280 5.68 -23.02 11.33
CA SER A 280 5.16 -22.84 12.70
C SER A 280 5.65 -23.87 13.72
N GLY A 281 6.18 -23.40 14.86
CA GLY A 281 6.74 -24.24 15.94
C GLY A 281 8.22 -24.60 15.77
N GLY A 282 8.94 -23.94 14.84
CA GLY A 282 10.35 -24.25 14.54
C GLY A 282 10.54 -25.56 13.78
N ILE A 283 9.49 -26.01 13.08
CA ILE A 283 9.49 -27.27 12.34
C ILE A 283 10.15 -27.04 10.99
N ASN A 284 11.41 -27.45 10.89
CA ASN A 284 12.20 -27.40 9.66
C ASN A 284 11.60 -28.30 8.58
N ARG A 285 11.39 -27.77 7.37
CA ARG A 285 10.82 -28.50 6.24
C ARG A 285 11.62 -28.29 4.96
N TYR A 286 11.68 -29.33 4.14
CA TYR A 286 12.53 -29.39 2.96
C TYR A 286 11.72 -29.69 1.70
N SER A 287 12.15 -29.06 0.60
CA SER A 287 11.53 -29.18 -0.70
C SER A 287 11.96 -30.46 -1.43
N LYS A 288 11.33 -30.74 -2.57
CA LYS A 288 11.80 -31.78 -3.50
C LYS A 288 13.16 -31.46 -4.11
N VAL A 289 13.53 -30.18 -4.21
CA VAL A 289 14.85 -29.76 -4.69
C VAL A 289 15.94 -30.20 -3.70
N ALA A 290 15.69 -30.04 -2.40
CA ALA A 290 16.59 -30.54 -1.35
C ALA A 290 16.74 -32.08 -1.39
N LEU A 291 15.64 -32.81 -1.59
CA LEU A 291 15.67 -34.26 -1.76
C LEU A 291 16.57 -34.68 -2.92
N ASN A 292 16.39 -34.08 -4.10
CA ASN A 292 17.18 -34.43 -5.28
C ASN A 292 18.66 -34.06 -5.12
N LEU A 293 18.96 -32.89 -4.53
CA LEU A 293 20.33 -32.48 -4.20
C LEU A 293 21.06 -33.55 -3.37
N LEU A 294 20.38 -34.12 -2.38
CA LEU A 294 20.97 -35.10 -1.46
C LEU A 294 21.09 -36.50 -2.07
N LEU A 295 20.15 -36.91 -2.92
CA LEU A 295 20.25 -38.16 -3.68
C LEU A 295 21.42 -38.09 -4.67
N ASP A 296 21.55 -36.98 -5.39
CA ASP A 296 22.66 -36.75 -6.31
C ASP A 296 24.00 -36.70 -5.58
N HIS A 297 24.02 -36.13 -4.35
CA HIS A 297 25.22 -36.15 -3.53
C HIS A 297 25.64 -37.58 -3.14
N HIS A 298 24.67 -38.44 -2.83
CA HIS A 298 24.92 -39.84 -2.52
C HIS A 298 25.39 -40.67 -3.72
N ASN A 299 24.96 -40.30 -4.92
CA ASN A 299 25.33 -40.97 -6.17
C ASN A 299 26.60 -40.39 -6.80
N ASP A 300 27.34 -39.52 -6.09
CA ASP A 300 28.52 -38.80 -6.59
C ASP A 300 28.26 -37.99 -7.88
N GLU A 301 27.02 -37.52 -8.07
CA GLU A 301 26.62 -36.72 -9.22
C GLU A 301 26.97 -35.22 -9.04
N SER A 302 27.02 -34.48 -10.16
CA SER A 302 27.30 -33.05 -10.14
C SER A 302 26.14 -32.24 -9.53
N LEU A 303 26.43 -31.55 -8.43
CA LEU A 303 25.46 -30.70 -7.72
C LEU A 303 25.34 -29.28 -8.28
N ALA A 304 26.17 -28.89 -9.26
CA ALA A 304 26.23 -27.52 -9.75
C ALA A 304 24.87 -27.01 -10.27
N LYS A 305 24.06 -27.89 -10.85
CA LYS A 305 22.71 -27.60 -11.39
C LYS A 305 21.74 -27.01 -10.37
N TYR A 306 21.95 -27.28 -9.08
CA TYR A 306 21.09 -26.76 -8.00
C TYR A 306 21.46 -25.34 -7.55
N PHE A 307 22.62 -24.82 -7.97
CA PHE A 307 23.14 -23.53 -7.50
C PHE A 307 23.21 -22.47 -8.61
N VAL A 308 22.79 -22.79 -9.82
CA VAL A 308 22.73 -21.83 -10.93
C VAL A 308 21.56 -20.88 -10.69
N LYS A 309 21.83 -19.60 -10.47
CA LYS A 309 20.81 -18.54 -10.45
C LYS A 309 20.04 -18.59 -11.77
N SER A 310 18.74 -18.86 -11.71
CA SER A 310 17.84 -18.57 -12.82
C SER A 310 17.92 -17.07 -13.11
N LYS A 311 18.63 -16.70 -14.18
CA LYS A 311 18.42 -15.41 -14.84
C LYS A 311 17.08 -15.51 -15.58
N GLN A 312 15.98 -15.26 -14.89
CA GLN A 312 14.70 -14.89 -15.49
C GLN A 312 14.02 -13.87 -14.58
#